data_AF-A0A5P8NZS4-F1
#
_entry.id   AF-A0A5P8NZS4-F1
#
_cell.length_a   1.000
_cell.length_b   1.000
_cell.length_c   1.000
_cell.angle_alpha   90.00
_cell.angle_beta   90.00
_cell.angle_gamma   90.00
#
_symmetry.space_group_name_H-M   'P 1'
#
loop_
_entity.id
_entity.type
_entity.pdbx_description
1 polymer ?
#
loop_
_entity_poly.entity_id
_entity_poly.type
_entity_poly.pdbx_seq_one_letter_code
_entity_poly.pdbx_strand_id
1 'polypeptide(L)'
;MSINGRILFYNSQTGEGKLILDTKEKIDFSVDVWDDFEVGPQSNILVECDIEDGILKSIKASPLDEPMQKSNFQKQETQKMFFDEDGGARYSVSETLKNYFSHIEDVIGEPPEIINTKAQLDYFLSKRFLLTAYNNLRGLDPSLYERKNIKEKINTIEELHKAYNSITEKIDIPHLAFEMIFLRVQPEYIEYQKKKEKYLNNIPILTKLINSLEPELKKGEGNLKVIKNPKISTELKNKLKKIRGRYVDAIHERACITEELSEMPDIKAIYTDRYFHDFERELSILQVKYKDMISRILNYKAYDLDVSIWQNASKSKMIQEYFKDAGIKGGYSTKTFLRYYLETLDKDKVKEEQEELFKLLDYLEKITK
;
A
#
# COMPACT_ATOMS: atom_id res chain seq x y z
N MET A 1 -2.49 16.58 34.94
CA MET A 1 -3.33 17.55 34.20
C MET A 1 -4.28 16.72 33.35
N SER A 2 -5.59 16.88 33.54
CA SER A 2 -6.59 16.19 32.72
C SER A 2 -6.75 16.94 31.39
N ILE A 3 -6.59 16.22 30.28
CA ILE A 3 -6.68 16.73 28.91
C ILE A 3 -7.51 15.76 28.09
N ASN A 4 -8.45 16.28 27.31
CA ASN A 4 -9.25 15.46 26.40
C ASN A 4 -8.46 15.10 25.15
N GLY A 5 -8.76 13.94 24.59
CA GLY A 5 -8.20 13.47 23.34
C GLY A 5 -9.08 12.46 22.65
N ARG A 6 -8.53 11.87 21.59
CA ARG A 6 -9.20 10.85 20.78
C ARG A 6 -8.22 9.76 20.39
N ILE A 7 -8.64 8.50 20.53
CA ILE A 7 -7.85 7.36 20.04
C ILE A 7 -7.87 7.39 18.50
N LEU A 8 -6.70 7.44 17.88
CA LEU A 8 -6.57 7.34 16.42
C LEU A 8 -6.52 5.88 15.97
N PHE A 9 -5.85 5.05 16.77
CA PHE A 9 -5.61 3.65 16.47
C PHE A 9 -5.41 2.87 17.78
N TYR A 10 -5.89 1.64 17.81
CA TYR A 10 -5.61 0.68 18.87
C TYR A 10 -5.51 -0.71 18.28
N ASN A 11 -4.45 -1.43 18.60
CA ASN A 11 -4.24 -2.82 18.20
C ASN A 11 -4.58 -3.75 19.37
N SER A 12 -5.69 -4.47 19.28
CA SER A 12 -6.13 -5.40 20.31
C SER A 12 -5.23 -6.63 20.48
N GLN A 13 -4.36 -6.94 19.52
CA GLN A 13 -3.41 -8.06 19.62
C GLN A 13 -2.15 -7.68 20.39
N THR A 14 -1.65 -6.45 20.22
CA THR A 14 -0.42 -5.98 20.90
C THR A 14 -0.71 -5.16 22.16
N GLY A 15 -1.95 -4.69 22.34
CA GLY A 15 -2.31 -3.78 23.43
C GLY A 15 -1.79 -2.36 23.22
N GLU A 16 -1.24 -2.03 22.05
CA GLU A 16 -0.66 -0.71 21.77
C GLU A 16 -1.63 0.16 20.98
N GLY A 17 -1.65 1.45 21.30
CA GLY A 17 -2.48 2.43 20.63
C GLY A 17 -1.81 3.79 20.48
N LYS A 18 -2.45 4.64 19.69
CA LYS A 18 -2.04 6.03 19.46
C LYS A 18 -3.25 6.92 19.63
N LEU A 19 -3.10 7.99 20.40
CA LEU A 19 -4.13 9.01 20.59
C LEU A 19 -3.62 10.39 20.16
N ILE A 20 -4.56 11.29 19.91
CA ILE A 20 -4.29 12.71 19.69
C ILE A 20 -5.01 13.51 20.77
N LEU A 21 -4.28 14.38 21.47
CA LEU A 21 -4.86 15.31 22.43
C LEU A 21 -5.51 16.50 21.70
N ASP A 22 -6.39 17.22 22.37
CA ASP A 22 -6.96 18.47 21.86
C ASP A 22 -5.89 19.55 21.56
N THR A 23 -4.74 19.45 22.21
CA THR A 23 -3.53 20.25 21.92
C THR A 23 -2.88 19.92 20.57
N LYS A 24 -3.37 18.88 19.88
CA LYS A 24 -2.85 18.27 18.64
C LYS A 24 -1.55 17.47 18.81
N GLU A 25 -1.11 17.25 20.03
CA GLU A 25 0.01 16.37 20.34
C GLU A 25 -0.43 14.90 20.19
N LYS A 26 0.44 14.07 19.60
CA LYS A 26 0.18 12.64 19.41
C LYS A 26 0.99 11.85 20.43
N ILE A 27 0.32 10.95 21.14
CA ILE A 27 0.92 10.16 22.21
C ILE A 27 0.65 8.68 21.93
N ASP A 28 1.69 7.87 22.03
CA ASP A 28 1.60 6.41 22.02
C ASP A 28 1.21 5.93 23.43
N PHE A 29 0.34 4.92 23.51
CA PHE A 29 -0.12 4.37 24.78
C PHE A 29 -0.21 2.84 24.75
N SER A 30 -0.07 2.21 25.92
CA SER A 30 -0.36 0.78 26.15
C SER A 30 -1.73 0.65 26.81
N VAL A 31 -2.39 -0.49 26.61
CA VAL A 31 -3.63 -0.86 27.32
C VAL A 31 -3.44 -0.84 28.84
N ASP A 32 -2.21 -0.96 29.34
CA ASP A 32 -1.91 -0.90 30.78
C ASP A 32 -2.23 0.45 31.43
N VAL A 33 -2.30 1.54 30.64
CA VAL A 33 -2.71 2.87 31.13
C VAL A 33 -4.20 3.13 30.93
N TRP A 34 -4.98 2.12 30.53
CA TRP A 34 -6.42 2.21 30.38
C TRP A 34 -7.12 1.96 31.72
N ASP A 35 -7.94 2.92 32.17
CA ASP A 35 -8.57 2.93 33.49
C ASP A 35 -10.11 2.94 33.41
N ASP A 36 -10.66 2.49 32.26
CA ASP A 36 -12.10 2.31 32.04
C ASP A 36 -12.45 0.83 31.89
N PHE A 37 -13.17 0.28 32.87
CA PHE A 37 -13.56 -1.12 32.92
C PHE A 37 -14.87 -1.42 32.19
N GLU A 38 -15.61 -0.39 31.77
CA GLU A 38 -16.89 -0.56 31.06
C GLU A 38 -16.70 -0.54 29.54
N VAL A 39 -15.75 0.27 29.05
CA VAL A 39 -15.47 0.43 27.63
C VAL A 39 -13.99 0.16 27.37
N GLY A 40 -13.68 -0.81 26.51
CA GLY A 40 -12.31 -1.07 26.08
C GLY A 40 -11.81 -0.03 25.08
N PRO A 41 -10.48 0.16 24.95
CA PRO A 41 -9.92 1.10 23.98
C PRO A 41 -10.26 0.68 22.54
N GLN A 42 -10.79 1.61 21.76
CA GLN A 42 -11.10 1.43 20.34
C GLN A 42 -10.81 2.71 19.57
N SER A 43 -10.51 2.59 18.27
CA SER A 43 -10.30 3.74 17.40
C SER A 43 -11.51 4.68 17.42
N ASN A 44 -11.24 5.98 17.45
CA ASN A 44 -12.19 7.09 17.40
C ASN A 44 -13.02 7.32 18.67
N ILE A 45 -12.73 6.67 19.79
CA ILE A 45 -13.32 6.99 21.11
C ILE A 45 -12.73 8.30 21.65
N LEU A 46 -13.60 9.14 22.24
CA LEU A 46 -13.20 10.30 23.03
C LEU A 46 -12.75 9.88 24.41
N VAL A 47 -11.57 10.35 24.81
CA VAL A 47 -10.94 9.94 26.06
C VAL A 47 -10.54 11.15 26.89
N GLU A 48 -10.61 11.00 28.20
CA GLU A 48 -10.00 11.90 29.16
C GLU A 48 -8.67 11.29 29.61
N CYS A 49 -7.58 12.03 29.42
CA CYS A 49 -6.22 11.59 29.69
C CYS A 49 -5.62 12.36 30.87
N ASP A 50 -5.08 11.66 31.86
CA ASP A 50 -4.28 12.28 32.92
C ASP A 50 -2.80 12.21 32.60
N ILE A 51 -2.18 13.38 32.44
CA ILE A 51 -0.74 13.52 32.16
C ILE A 51 -0.05 14.20 33.33
N GLU A 52 0.93 13.53 33.93
CA GLU A 52 1.78 14.04 35.01
C GLU A 52 3.24 14.01 34.58
N ASP A 53 3.95 15.14 34.73
CA ASP A 53 5.36 15.30 34.33
C ASP A 53 5.66 14.89 32.87
N GLY A 54 4.70 15.08 31.97
CA GLY A 54 4.81 14.71 30.56
C GLY A 54 4.60 13.22 30.26
N ILE A 55 4.22 12.42 31.26
CA ILE A 55 3.96 10.99 31.14
C ILE A 55 2.44 10.75 31.26
N LEU A 56 1.90 10.02 30.29
CA LEU A 56 0.50 9.57 30.31
C LEU A 56 0.30 8.52 31.40
N LYS A 57 -0.55 8.81 32.39
CA LYS A 57 -0.78 7.96 33.57
C LYS A 57 -2.05 7.15 33.47
N SER A 58 -3.13 7.75 32.98
CA SER A 58 -4.41 7.07 32.81
C SER A 58 -5.15 7.62 31.59
N ILE A 59 -5.99 6.76 31.02
CA ILE A 59 -6.91 7.05 29.93
C ILE A 59 -8.24 6.41 30.30
N LYS A 60 -9.32 7.19 30.26
CA LYS A 60 -10.69 6.70 30.47
C LYS A 60 -11.62 7.23 29.38
N ALA A 61 -12.69 6.50 29.05
CA ALA A 61 -13.65 7.00 28.08
C ALA A 61 -14.38 8.23 28.66
N SER A 62 -14.61 9.24 27.83
CA SER A 62 -15.32 10.44 28.29
C SER A 62 -16.84 10.17 28.35
N PRO A 63 -17.54 10.53 29.44
CA PRO A 63 -18.98 10.28 29.61
C PRO A 63 -19.89 11.09 28.68
N LEU A 64 -19.34 11.83 27.70
CA LEU A 64 -20.11 12.43 26.60
C LEU A 64 -20.49 11.42 25.50
N ASP A 65 -19.95 10.20 25.55
CA ASP A 65 -20.46 9.05 24.80
C ASP A 65 -21.33 8.19 25.73
N GLU A 66 -22.60 8.58 25.93
CA GLU A 66 -23.58 7.57 26.35
C GLU A 66 -23.68 6.51 25.25
N PRO A 67 -23.52 5.21 25.57
CA PRO A 67 -23.77 4.16 24.61
C PRO A 67 -25.26 4.22 24.26
N MET A 68 -25.59 4.66 23.04
CA MET A 68 -26.96 4.65 22.55
C MET A 68 -27.53 3.24 22.70
N GLN A 69 -28.42 3.11 23.69
CA GLN A 69 -29.31 1.98 23.84
C GLN A 69 -29.99 1.75 22.49
N LYS A 70 -30.01 0.48 22.08
CA LYS A 70 -30.67 -0.01 20.87
C LYS A 70 -32.13 0.46 20.83
N SER A 71 -32.40 1.58 20.18
CA SER A 71 -33.74 1.97 19.76
C SER A 71 -33.98 1.41 18.37
N ASN A 72 -34.96 0.51 18.29
CA ASN A 72 -35.42 -0.15 17.07
C ASN A 72 -36.27 0.78 16.17
N PHE A 73 -35.90 2.04 16.03
CA PHE A 73 -36.61 2.97 15.15
C PHE A 73 -35.60 3.71 14.25
N GLN A 74 -35.82 3.56 12.93
CA GLN A 74 -35.16 4.28 11.82
C GLN A 74 -33.73 3.89 11.40
N LYS A 75 -33.36 2.60 11.42
CA LYS A 75 -32.19 2.09 10.66
C LYS A 75 -32.44 1.76 9.18
N GLN A 76 -33.70 1.72 8.73
CA GLN A 76 -34.04 1.17 7.41
C GLN A 76 -34.09 2.18 6.25
N GLU A 77 -34.12 3.48 6.50
CA GLU A 77 -34.30 4.47 5.42
C GLU A 77 -32.97 5.08 4.93
N THR A 78 -31.99 5.34 5.81
CA THR A 78 -30.69 5.91 5.39
C THR A 78 -29.77 4.87 4.76
N GLN A 79 -29.92 3.58 5.06
CA GLN A 79 -29.20 2.50 4.38
C GLN A 79 -29.67 2.28 2.94
N LYS A 80 -30.87 2.72 2.55
CA LYS A 80 -31.42 2.49 1.20
C LYS A 80 -30.85 3.41 0.12
N MET A 81 -30.17 4.51 0.46
CA MET A 81 -29.74 5.48 -0.55
C MET A 81 -28.43 5.13 -1.27
N PHE A 82 -27.70 4.10 -0.86
CA PHE A 82 -26.41 3.71 -1.47
C PHE A 82 -26.33 2.25 -1.91
N PHE A 83 -27.38 1.48 -1.67
CA PHE A 83 -27.39 0.04 -1.87
C PHE A 83 -28.68 -0.30 -2.64
N ASP A 84 -28.54 -0.84 -3.86
CA ASP A 84 -29.65 -1.53 -4.54
C ASP A 84 -30.22 -2.63 -3.62
N GLU A 85 -31.37 -3.22 -3.92
CA GLU A 85 -32.08 -4.18 -3.04
C GLU A 85 -31.23 -5.38 -2.54
N ASP A 86 -30.06 -5.64 -3.14
CA ASP A 86 -29.07 -6.64 -2.70
C ASP A 86 -27.87 -6.10 -1.89
N GLY A 87 -27.67 -4.78 -1.85
CA GLY A 87 -26.62 -4.07 -1.12
C GLY A 87 -25.21 -4.65 -1.18
N GLY A 88 -24.89 -5.34 -2.28
CA GLY A 88 -23.65 -6.09 -2.45
C GLY A 88 -22.59 -5.34 -3.26
N ALA A 89 -21.35 -5.77 -3.13
CA ALA A 89 -20.26 -5.38 -4.02
C ALA A 89 -20.64 -5.70 -5.48
N ARG A 90 -20.44 -4.73 -6.38
CA ARG A 90 -20.69 -4.92 -7.82
C ARG A 90 -19.81 -6.02 -8.42
N TYR A 91 -18.54 -6.04 -8.03
CA TYR A 91 -17.60 -7.07 -8.44
C TYR A 91 -17.36 -8.03 -7.29
N SER A 92 -17.54 -9.33 -7.56
CA SER A 92 -17.31 -10.37 -6.57
C SER A 92 -15.82 -10.48 -6.21
N VAL A 93 -15.52 -11.02 -5.03
CA VAL A 93 -14.14 -11.32 -4.60
C VAL A 93 -13.39 -12.09 -5.68
N SER A 94 -13.98 -13.18 -6.18
CA SER A 94 -13.36 -14.02 -7.21
C SER A 94 -13.08 -13.26 -8.50
N GLU A 95 -14.00 -12.42 -8.96
CA GLU A 95 -13.81 -11.61 -10.16
C GLU A 95 -12.68 -10.57 -9.99
N THR A 96 -12.64 -9.87 -8.85
CA THR A 96 -11.57 -8.89 -8.59
C THR A 96 -10.20 -9.55 -8.51
N LEU A 97 -10.09 -10.71 -7.87
CA LEU A 97 -8.85 -11.47 -7.78
C LEU A 97 -8.43 -12.00 -9.16
N LYS A 98 -9.36 -12.55 -9.94
CA LYS A 98 -9.08 -13.00 -11.31
C LYS A 98 -8.55 -11.86 -12.17
N ASN A 99 -9.17 -10.69 -12.11
CA ASN A 99 -8.73 -9.52 -12.86
C ASN A 99 -7.35 -9.00 -12.39
N TYR A 100 -7.05 -9.11 -11.08
CA TYR A 100 -5.73 -8.74 -10.58
C TYR A 100 -4.63 -9.69 -11.09
N PHE A 101 -4.90 -11.00 -11.05
CA PHE A 101 -3.94 -12.02 -11.46
C PHE A 101 -3.85 -12.22 -12.99
N SER A 102 -4.77 -11.68 -13.79
CA SER A 102 -4.70 -11.83 -15.26
C SER A 102 -3.43 -11.22 -15.85
N HIS A 103 -2.94 -10.10 -15.30
CA HIS A 103 -1.67 -9.52 -15.72
C HIS A 103 -0.47 -10.44 -15.44
N ILE A 104 -0.55 -11.24 -14.38
CA ILE A 104 0.48 -12.23 -14.05
C ILE A 104 0.39 -13.41 -15.02
N GLU A 105 -0.83 -13.82 -15.39
CA GLU A 105 -1.06 -14.84 -16.42
C GLU A 105 -0.50 -14.40 -17.78
N ASP A 106 -0.68 -13.14 -18.17
CA ASP A 106 -0.13 -12.59 -19.41
C ASP A 106 1.41 -12.66 -19.45
N VAL A 107 2.09 -12.36 -18.33
CA VAL A 107 3.55 -12.42 -18.22
C VAL A 107 4.07 -13.87 -18.21
N ILE A 108 3.31 -14.78 -17.58
CA ILE A 108 3.64 -16.20 -17.57
C ILE A 108 3.47 -16.81 -18.96
N GLY A 109 2.48 -16.34 -19.72
CA GLY A 109 2.10 -16.91 -21.01
C GLY A 109 1.57 -18.33 -20.87
N GLU A 110 1.65 -19.12 -21.95
CA GLU A 110 1.44 -20.56 -21.84
C GLU A 110 2.59 -21.15 -21.00
N PRO A 111 2.30 -21.73 -19.82
CA PRO A 111 3.34 -22.35 -19.02
C PRO A 111 3.93 -23.48 -19.86
N PRO A 112 5.22 -23.42 -20.23
CA PRO A 112 5.79 -24.45 -21.07
C PRO A 112 5.67 -25.79 -20.34
N GLU A 113 5.46 -26.90 -21.07
CA GLU A 113 5.47 -28.29 -20.54
C GLU A 113 6.74 -28.64 -19.71
N ILE A 114 7.70 -27.72 -19.69
CA ILE A 114 9.04 -27.73 -19.15
C ILE A 114 9.11 -27.63 -17.61
N ILE A 115 8.00 -27.38 -16.92
CA ILE A 115 7.92 -27.26 -15.45
C ILE A 115 8.37 -28.56 -14.72
N ASN A 116 8.48 -29.69 -15.44
CA ASN A 116 8.98 -30.97 -14.94
C ASN A 116 10.37 -31.39 -15.46
N THR A 117 11.16 -30.47 -16.02
CA THR A 117 12.52 -30.81 -16.47
C THR A 117 13.52 -30.79 -15.31
N LYS A 118 14.55 -31.64 -15.37
CA LYS A 118 15.72 -31.58 -14.47
C LYS A 118 16.61 -30.34 -14.72
N ALA A 119 16.30 -29.57 -15.74
CA ALA A 119 17.04 -28.39 -16.20
C ALA A 119 16.61 -27.15 -15.40
N GLN A 120 17.02 -27.08 -14.14
CA GLN A 120 16.69 -25.97 -13.24
C GLN A 120 17.95 -25.41 -12.60
N LEU A 121 17.94 -24.09 -12.41
CA LEU A 121 18.93 -23.34 -11.64
C LEU A 121 18.16 -22.45 -10.68
N ASP A 122 18.49 -22.49 -9.39
CA ASP A 122 17.83 -21.61 -8.40
C ASP A 122 18.05 -20.15 -8.78
N TYR A 123 16.99 -19.51 -9.28
CA TYR A 123 17.06 -18.14 -9.78
C TYR A 123 17.39 -17.17 -8.65
N PHE A 124 16.78 -17.32 -7.48
CA PHE A 124 16.95 -16.38 -6.38
C PHE A 124 18.36 -16.43 -5.82
N LEU A 125 18.97 -17.61 -5.80
CA LEU A 125 20.37 -17.78 -5.40
C LEU A 125 21.37 -17.36 -6.49
N SER A 126 21.04 -17.56 -7.77
CA SER A 126 21.98 -17.36 -8.89
C SER A 126 21.89 -16.01 -9.59
N LYS A 127 20.75 -15.30 -9.52
CA LYS A 127 20.45 -14.08 -10.29
C LYS A 127 21.59 -13.07 -10.29
N ARG A 128 22.09 -12.74 -9.09
CA ARG A 128 23.14 -11.73 -8.91
C ARG A 128 24.40 -12.14 -9.67
N PHE A 129 24.86 -13.37 -9.45
CA PHE A 129 26.09 -13.84 -10.06
C PHE A 129 25.94 -14.14 -11.56
N LEU A 130 24.76 -14.58 -12.04
CA LEU A 130 24.48 -14.71 -13.47
C LEU A 130 24.68 -13.38 -14.20
N LEU A 131 24.17 -12.29 -13.64
CA LEU A 131 24.37 -10.94 -14.19
C LEU A 131 25.82 -10.47 -14.06
N THR A 132 26.50 -10.79 -12.96
CA THR A 132 27.94 -10.50 -12.80
C THR A 132 28.78 -11.22 -13.86
N ALA A 133 28.59 -12.53 -14.02
CA ALA A 133 29.26 -13.34 -15.03
C ALA A 133 28.98 -12.79 -16.43
N TYR A 134 27.71 -12.51 -16.73
CA TYR A 134 27.31 -11.91 -17.99
C TYR A 134 28.03 -10.59 -18.28
N ASN A 135 28.07 -9.66 -17.31
CA ASN A 135 28.70 -8.36 -17.47
C ASN A 135 30.23 -8.46 -17.64
N ASN A 136 30.88 -9.38 -16.91
CA ASN A 136 32.31 -9.62 -17.04
C ASN A 136 32.67 -10.16 -18.43
N LEU A 137 31.92 -11.17 -18.91
CA LEU A 137 32.15 -11.74 -20.23
C LEU A 137 31.85 -10.73 -21.35
N ARG A 138 30.83 -9.87 -21.18
CA ARG A 138 30.54 -8.75 -22.08
C ARG A 138 31.70 -7.75 -22.14
N GLY A 139 32.36 -7.48 -21.00
CA GLY A 139 33.53 -6.62 -20.96
C GLY A 139 34.72 -7.18 -21.74
N LEU A 140 34.83 -8.51 -21.85
CA LEU A 140 35.87 -9.19 -22.62
C LEU A 140 35.54 -9.25 -24.11
N ASP A 141 34.29 -9.57 -24.46
CA ASP A 141 33.84 -9.68 -25.85
C ASP A 141 32.43 -9.07 -26.03
N PRO A 142 32.34 -7.83 -26.54
CA PRO A 142 31.06 -7.18 -26.80
C PRO A 142 30.17 -7.90 -27.81
N SER A 143 30.73 -8.72 -28.72
CA SER A 143 29.96 -9.39 -29.78
C SER A 143 29.01 -10.48 -29.26
N LEU A 144 29.24 -10.96 -28.03
CA LEU A 144 28.32 -11.84 -27.31
C LEU A 144 26.98 -11.16 -27.03
N TYR A 145 26.96 -9.84 -26.96
CA TYR A 145 25.82 -9.01 -26.57
C TYR A 145 24.92 -8.61 -27.75
N GLU A 146 25.47 -8.52 -28.96
CA GLU A 146 24.68 -8.17 -30.16
C GLU A 146 23.67 -9.27 -30.55
N ARG A 147 23.78 -10.44 -29.92
CA ARG A 147 22.85 -11.54 -30.11
C ARG A 147 21.55 -11.28 -29.36
N LYS A 148 20.52 -10.95 -30.14
CA LYS A 148 19.15 -10.68 -29.69
C LYS A 148 18.61 -11.68 -28.65
N ASN A 149 19.01 -12.95 -28.76
CA ASN A 149 18.55 -14.05 -27.90
C ASN A 149 18.91 -13.92 -26.42
N ILE A 150 20.08 -13.38 -26.05
CA ILE A 150 20.45 -13.25 -24.62
C ILE A 150 19.70 -12.07 -23.99
N LYS A 151 19.64 -10.94 -24.71
CA LYS A 151 18.91 -9.76 -24.25
C LYS A 151 17.42 -10.05 -24.04
N GLU A 152 16.79 -10.77 -24.97
CA GLU A 152 15.40 -11.21 -24.83
C GLU A 152 15.21 -12.10 -23.59
N LYS A 153 16.11 -13.06 -23.33
CA LYS A 153 16.04 -13.92 -22.13
C LYS A 153 16.16 -13.12 -20.82
N ILE A 154 17.08 -12.14 -20.75
CA ILE A 154 17.24 -11.27 -19.57
C ILE A 154 15.97 -10.46 -19.34
N ASN A 155 15.43 -9.81 -20.38
CA ASN A 155 14.21 -9.02 -20.28
C ASN A 155 13.02 -9.87 -19.77
N THR A 156 12.84 -11.09 -20.32
CA THR A 156 11.80 -12.01 -19.86
C THR A 156 11.96 -12.37 -18.38
N ILE A 157 13.19 -12.64 -17.92
CA ILE A 157 13.49 -12.92 -16.51
C ILE A 157 13.16 -11.70 -15.63
N GLU A 158 13.47 -10.49 -16.07
CA GLU A 158 13.15 -9.27 -15.35
C GLU A 158 11.64 -9.03 -15.22
N GLU A 159 10.87 -9.29 -16.29
CA GLU A 159 9.41 -9.21 -16.28
C GLU A 159 8.80 -10.24 -15.32
N LEU A 160 9.27 -11.49 -15.36
CA LEU A 160 8.84 -12.54 -14.45
C LEU A 160 9.21 -12.22 -12.99
N HIS A 161 10.38 -11.63 -12.74
CA HIS A 161 10.78 -11.22 -11.40
C HIS A 161 9.93 -10.06 -10.87
N LYS A 162 9.58 -9.09 -11.73
CA LYS A 162 8.63 -8.02 -11.36
C LYS A 162 7.26 -8.59 -11.02
N ALA A 163 6.78 -9.57 -11.79
CA ALA A 163 5.53 -10.27 -11.49
C ALA A 163 5.63 -11.01 -10.15
N TYR A 164 6.72 -11.72 -9.88
CA TYR A 164 6.98 -12.37 -8.59
C TYR A 164 6.91 -11.36 -7.42
N ASN A 165 7.65 -10.26 -7.50
CA ASN A 165 7.68 -9.26 -6.41
C ASN A 165 6.32 -8.60 -6.20
N SER A 166 5.50 -8.46 -7.26
CA SER A 166 4.15 -7.91 -7.12
C SER A 166 3.24 -8.80 -6.25
N ILE A 167 3.53 -10.11 -6.20
CA ILE A 167 2.81 -11.12 -5.41
C ILE A 167 3.38 -11.25 -3.99
N THR A 168 4.62 -10.82 -3.74
CA THR A 168 5.26 -10.97 -2.41
C THR A 168 5.41 -9.67 -1.63
N GLU A 169 5.48 -8.50 -2.27
CA GLU A 169 5.70 -7.24 -1.52
C GLU A 169 4.39 -6.49 -1.23
N LYS A 170 3.44 -6.52 -2.17
CA LYS A 170 2.23 -5.67 -2.11
C LYS A 170 1.03 -6.36 -1.47
N ILE A 171 1.02 -7.68 -1.46
CA ILE A 171 -0.15 -8.47 -1.04
C ILE A 171 0.12 -9.37 0.17
N ASP A 172 1.34 -9.36 0.72
CA ASP A 172 1.69 -10.03 2.00
C ASP A 172 0.98 -9.40 3.21
N ILE A 173 0.36 -8.23 3.04
CA ILE A 173 -0.48 -7.56 4.04
C ILE A 173 -1.95 -7.67 3.58
N PRO A 174 -2.75 -8.63 4.08
CA PRO A 174 -4.10 -8.91 3.56
C PRO A 174 -5.03 -7.70 3.56
N HIS A 175 -5.01 -6.86 4.59
CA HIS A 175 -5.84 -5.64 4.65
C HIS A 175 -5.47 -4.60 3.58
N LEU A 176 -4.18 -4.46 3.26
CA LEU A 176 -3.72 -3.58 2.20
C LEU A 176 -4.11 -4.14 0.84
N ALA A 177 -3.92 -5.45 0.64
CA ALA A 177 -4.34 -6.16 -0.56
C ALA A 177 -5.86 -6.01 -0.79
N PHE A 178 -6.67 -6.16 0.26
CA PHE A 178 -8.11 -6.00 0.21
C PHE A 178 -8.52 -4.60 -0.26
N GLU A 179 -7.87 -3.56 0.27
CA GLU A 179 -8.14 -2.20 -0.20
C GLU A 179 -7.73 -2.01 -1.66
N MET A 180 -6.53 -2.48 -2.03
CA MET A 180 -5.96 -2.26 -3.36
C MET A 180 -6.66 -3.04 -4.46
N ILE A 181 -7.03 -4.29 -4.18
CA ILE A 181 -7.54 -5.25 -5.17
C ILE A 181 -9.06 -5.29 -5.17
N PHE A 182 -9.68 -5.26 -3.99
CA PHE A 182 -11.12 -5.40 -3.86
C PHE A 182 -11.83 -4.07 -3.72
N LEU A 183 -11.50 -3.22 -2.74
CA LEU A 183 -12.27 -1.99 -2.49
C LEU A 183 -12.14 -0.94 -3.61
N ARG A 184 -10.92 -0.73 -4.12
CA ARG A 184 -10.64 0.30 -5.14
C ARG A 184 -11.21 0.03 -6.53
N VAL A 185 -11.80 -1.14 -6.74
CA VAL A 185 -12.50 -1.46 -7.99
C VAL A 185 -14.02 -1.38 -7.85
N GLN A 186 -14.55 -1.24 -6.62
CA GLN A 186 -16.00 -1.13 -6.39
C GLN A 186 -16.45 0.32 -6.65
N PRO A 187 -17.31 0.58 -7.65
CA PRO A 187 -17.76 1.93 -7.97
C PRO A 187 -18.45 2.61 -6.78
N GLU A 188 -19.23 1.85 -6.02
CA GLU A 188 -20.00 2.34 -4.87
C GLU A 188 -19.06 2.83 -3.76
N TYR A 189 -18.01 2.06 -3.47
CA TYR A 189 -16.97 2.46 -2.53
C TYR A 189 -16.23 3.72 -3.00
N ILE A 190 -15.86 3.80 -4.27
CA ILE A 190 -15.14 4.95 -4.84
C ILE A 190 -16.00 6.21 -4.79
N GLU A 191 -17.27 6.13 -5.21
CA GLU A 191 -18.20 7.26 -5.19
C GLU A 191 -18.46 7.74 -3.77
N TYR A 192 -18.62 6.80 -2.82
CA TYR A 192 -18.76 7.11 -1.41
C TYR A 192 -17.56 7.88 -0.86
N GLN A 193 -16.34 7.40 -1.13
CA GLN A 193 -15.10 8.08 -0.72
C GLN A 193 -14.99 9.47 -1.34
N LYS A 194 -15.30 9.63 -2.63
CA LYS A 194 -15.30 10.93 -3.31
C LYS A 194 -16.32 11.90 -2.69
N LYS A 195 -17.53 11.43 -2.36
CA LYS A 195 -18.56 12.24 -1.69
C LYS A 195 -18.07 12.69 -0.32
N LYS A 196 -17.52 11.76 0.48
CA LYS A 196 -16.97 12.05 1.81
C LYS A 196 -15.83 13.06 1.75
N GLU A 197 -14.89 12.88 0.83
CA GLU A 197 -13.76 13.79 0.62
C GLU A 197 -14.24 15.19 0.21
N LYS A 198 -15.23 15.27 -0.70
CA LYS A 198 -15.85 16.55 -1.09
C LYS A 198 -16.45 17.28 0.12
N TYR A 199 -17.13 16.56 1.01
CA TYR A 199 -17.70 17.14 2.23
C TYR A 199 -16.63 17.65 3.18
N LEU A 200 -15.59 16.84 3.44
CA LEU A 200 -14.45 17.22 4.25
C LEU A 200 -13.70 18.45 3.71
N ASN A 201 -13.63 18.60 2.38
CA ASN A 201 -13.01 19.76 1.73
C ASN A 201 -13.91 21.00 1.74
N ASN A 202 -15.22 20.83 1.61
CA ASN A 202 -16.18 21.94 1.57
C ASN A 202 -16.38 22.60 2.95
N ILE A 203 -16.40 21.83 4.04
CA ILE A 203 -16.62 22.36 5.40
C ILE A 203 -15.61 23.48 5.76
N PRO A 204 -14.28 23.31 5.58
CA PRO A 204 -13.30 24.38 5.82
C PRO A 204 -13.48 25.60 4.90
N ILE A 205 -13.87 25.40 3.64
CA ILE A 205 -14.09 26.48 2.68
C ILE A 205 -15.29 27.34 3.14
N LEU A 206 -16.41 26.69 3.44
CA LEU A 206 -17.61 27.35 3.96
C LEU A 206 -17.34 28.03 5.30
N THR A 207 -16.56 27.39 6.17
CA THR A 207 -16.16 27.98 7.46
C THR A 207 -15.33 29.24 7.27
N LYS A 208 -14.36 29.24 6.37
CA LYS A 208 -13.59 30.46 6.02
C LYS A 208 -14.48 31.55 5.45
N LEU A 209 -15.42 31.18 4.56
CA LEU A 209 -16.38 32.12 3.98
C LEU A 209 -17.23 32.77 5.09
N ILE A 210 -17.84 31.98 5.96
CA ILE A 210 -18.63 32.44 7.12
C ILE A 210 -17.80 33.41 7.99
N ASN A 211 -16.58 33.00 8.36
CA ASN A 211 -15.69 33.80 9.22
C ASN A 211 -15.26 35.13 8.56
N SER A 212 -15.26 35.22 7.23
CA SER A 212 -14.96 36.47 6.51
C SER A 212 -16.18 37.39 6.37
N LEU A 213 -17.38 36.82 6.17
CA LEU A 213 -18.62 37.58 5.97
C LEU A 213 -19.17 38.12 7.30
N GLU A 214 -19.00 37.39 8.40
CA GLU A 214 -19.48 37.78 9.73
C GLU A 214 -18.96 39.17 10.19
N PRO A 215 -17.65 39.48 10.16
CA PRO A 215 -17.17 40.80 10.53
C PRO A 215 -17.60 41.90 9.54
N GLU A 216 -17.71 41.59 8.24
CA GLU A 216 -18.22 42.55 7.25
C GLU A 216 -19.69 42.91 7.53
N LEU A 217 -20.51 41.93 7.90
CA LEU A 217 -21.89 42.13 8.34
C LEU A 217 -21.95 42.98 9.61
N LYS A 218 -21.22 42.61 10.67
CA LYS A 218 -21.21 43.37 11.94
C LYS A 218 -20.79 44.83 11.72
N LYS A 219 -19.73 45.05 10.92
CA LYS A 219 -19.24 46.40 10.59
C LYS A 219 -20.26 47.19 9.77
N GLY A 220 -20.82 46.58 8.72
CA GLY A 220 -21.80 47.26 7.87
C GLY A 220 -23.10 47.58 8.60
N GLU A 221 -23.58 46.71 9.48
CA GLU A 221 -24.72 46.96 10.36
C GLU A 221 -24.43 48.07 11.37
N GLY A 222 -23.22 48.11 11.94
CA GLY A 222 -22.76 49.22 12.76
C GLY A 222 -22.80 50.56 12.01
N ASN A 223 -22.28 50.59 10.78
CA ASN A 223 -22.28 51.81 9.94
C ASN A 223 -23.69 52.28 9.58
N LEU A 224 -24.62 51.34 9.36
CA LEU A 224 -26.02 51.65 9.05
C LEU A 224 -26.73 52.44 10.15
N LYS A 225 -26.32 52.24 11.41
CA LYS A 225 -26.86 52.96 12.57
C LYS A 225 -26.39 54.42 12.66
N VAL A 226 -25.27 54.75 12.02
CA VAL A 226 -24.61 56.07 12.11
C VAL A 226 -24.90 56.94 10.88
N ILE A 227 -25.11 56.34 9.70
CA ILE A 227 -25.33 57.08 8.44
C ILE A 227 -26.71 57.74 8.43
N LYS A 228 -26.72 59.08 8.33
CA LYS A 228 -27.94 59.90 8.21
C LYS A 228 -28.36 60.17 6.76
N ASN A 229 -27.46 60.01 5.79
CA ASN A 229 -27.76 60.26 4.38
C ASN A 229 -28.64 59.14 3.76
N PRO A 230 -29.84 59.43 3.25
CA PRO A 230 -30.78 58.42 2.75
C PRO A 230 -30.27 57.62 1.56
N LYS A 231 -29.53 58.24 0.62
CA LYS A 231 -29.02 57.57 -0.59
C LYS A 231 -27.92 56.56 -0.22
N ILE A 232 -26.96 57.00 0.58
CA ILE A 232 -25.85 56.16 1.07
C ILE A 232 -26.39 55.02 1.97
N SER A 233 -27.39 55.30 2.80
CA SER A 233 -28.06 54.29 3.63
C SER A 233 -28.74 53.21 2.77
N THR A 234 -29.40 53.61 1.68
CA THR A 234 -30.09 52.69 0.76
C THR A 234 -29.12 51.79 0.00
N GLU A 235 -28.01 52.34 -0.49
CA GLU A 235 -26.95 51.56 -1.16
C GLU A 235 -26.31 50.54 -0.21
N LEU A 236 -26.00 50.95 1.03
CA LEU A 236 -25.43 50.06 2.04
C LEU A 236 -26.39 48.94 2.44
N LYS A 237 -27.70 49.23 2.56
CA LYS A 237 -28.74 48.19 2.79
C LYS A 237 -28.77 47.15 1.68
N ASN A 238 -28.68 47.58 0.42
CA ASN A 238 -28.66 46.67 -0.72
C ASN A 238 -27.41 45.79 -0.73
N LYS A 239 -26.24 46.36 -0.41
CA LYS A 239 -24.99 45.59 -0.27
C LYS A 239 -25.11 44.57 0.87
N LEU A 240 -25.59 44.98 2.03
CA LEU A 240 -25.76 44.09 3.19
C LEU A 240 -26.78 42.99 2.95
N LYS A 241 -27.85 43.24 2.21
CA LYS A 241 -28.81 42.20 1.83
C LYS A 241 -28.13 41.06 1.05
N LYS A 242 -27.24 41.39 0.12
CA LYS A 242 -26.48 40.39 -0.65
C LYS A 242 -25.50 39.60 0.24
N ILE A 243 -24.81 40.29 1.14
CA ILE A 243 -23.86 39.65 2.08
C ILE A 243 -24.61 38.73 3.06
N ARG A 244 -25.78 39.15 3.57
CA ARG A 244 -26.63 38.32 4.44
C ARG A 244 -27.11 37.07 3.73
N GLY A 245 -27.57 37.18 2.48
CA GLY A 245 -27.96 36.01 1.67
C GLY A 245 -26.82 35.00 1.60
N ARG A 246 -25.64 35.43 1.13
CA ARG A 246 -24.44 34.57 1.04
C ARG A 246 -24.01 33.96 2.37
N TYR A 247 -24.15 34.70 3.47
CA TYR A 247 -23.81 34.23 4.81
C TYR A 247 -24.78 33.15 5.29
N VAL A 248 -26.09 33.36 5.14
CA VAL A 248 -27.13 32.40 5.51
C VAL A 248 -27.01 31.13 4.65
N ASP A 249 -26.82 31.28 3.34
CA ASP A 249 -26.64 30.16 2.42
C ASP A 249 -25.42 29.31 2.82
N ALA A 250 -24.29 29.96 3.12
CA ALA A 250 -23.07 29.26 3.54
C ALA A 250 -23.22 28.55 4.89
N ILE A 251 -23.95 29.13 5.85
CA ILE A 251 -24.27 28.47 7.13
C ILE A 251 -25.14 27.25 6.89
N HIS A 252 -26.20 27.41 6.09
CA HIS A 252 -27.14 26.34 5.82
C HIS A 252 -26.45 25.18 5.09
N GLU A 253 -25.71 25.46 4.02
CA GLU A 253 -24.94 24.44 3.28
C GLU A 253 -23.95 23.72 4.19
N ARG A 254 -23.22 24.45 5.05
CA ARG A 254 -22.29 23.83 6.00
C ARG A 254 -23.01 22.90 6.98
N ALA A 255 -24.17 23.32 7.48
CA ALA A 255 -24.97 22.51 8.40
C ALA A 255 -25.44 21.22 7.72
N CYS A 256 -26.02 21.31 6.52
CA CYS A 256 -26.46 20.14 5.74
C CYS A 256 -25.30 19.17 5.45
N ILE A 257 -24.15 19.67 5.01
CA ILE A 257 -22.97 18.83 4.76
C ILE A 257 -22.48 18.16 6.05
N THR A 258 -22.49 18.87 7.17
CA THR A 258 -22.03 18.32 8.46
C THR A 258 -22.96 17.22 8.96
N GLU A 259 -24.27 17.44 8.84
CA GLU A 259 -25.31 16.46 9.18
C GLU A 259 -25.17 15.20 8.31
N GLU A 260 -25.14 15.35 6.97
CA GLU A 260 -24.94 14.20 6.07
C GLU A 260 -23.63 13.45 6.34
N LEU A 261 -22.54 14.15 6.68
CA LEU A 261 -21.26 13.54 7.01
C LEU A 261 -21.31 12.76 8.34
N SER A 262 -22.14 13.19 9.29
CA SER A 262 -22.32 12.50 10.57
C SER A 262 -23.15 11.21 10.44
N GLU A 263 -24.06 11.16 9.45
CA GLU A 263 -24.88 10.00 9.15
C GLU A 263 -24.21 9.00 8.20
N MET A 264 -23.11 9.42 7.56
CA MET A 264 -22.33 8.61 6.63
C MET A 264 -21.69 7.39 7.33
N PRO A 265 -22.09 6.15 7.00
CA PRO A 265 -21.57 4.94 7.65
C PRO A 265 -20.09 4.68 7.34
N ASP A 266 -19.43 3.83 8.13
CA ASP A 266 -18.12 3.33 7.75
C ASP A 266 -18.25 2.23 6.67
N ILE A 267 -18.31 2.65 5.40
CA ILE A 267 -18.41 1.74 4.27
C ILE A 267 -17.23 0.76 4.20
N LYS A 268 -16.04 1.14 4.69
CA LYS A 268 -14.87 0.25 4.70
C LYS A 268 -15.11 -0.87 5.71
N ALA A 269 -15.63 -0.56 6.89
CA ALA A 269 -15.99 -1.56 7.89
C ALA A 269 -17.07 -2.51 7.35
N ILE A 270 -18.10 -1.99 6.68
CA ILE A 270 -19.18 -2.80 6.07
C ILE A 270 -18.62 -3.80 5.05
N TYR A 271 -17.77 -3.35 4.12
CA TYR A 271 -17.18 -4.26 3.13
C TYR A 271 -16.21 -5.24 3.77
N THR A 272 -15.47 -4.82 4.80
CA THR A 272 -14.52 -5.69 5.51
C THR A 272 -15.27 -6.83 6.20
N ASP A 273 -16.32 -6.53 6.97
CA ASP A 273 -17.14 -7.53 7.66
C ASP A 273 -17.74 -8.56 6.69
N ARG A 274 -18.20 -8.10 5.52
CA ARG A 274 -18.87 -8.96 4.55
C ARG A 274 -17.95 -9.78 3.65
N TYR A 275 -16.80 -9.24 3.23
CA TYR A 275 -16.01 -9.81 2.14
C TYR A 275 -14.57 -10.16 2.49
N PHE A 276 -14.03 -9.65 3.61
CA PHE A 276 -12.60 -9.76 3.88
C PHE A 276 -12.14 -11.21 4.08
N HIS A 277 -12.90 -12.02 4.83
CA HIS A 277 -12.55 -13.40 5.09
C HIS A 277 -12.48 -14.25 3.81
N ASP A 278 -13.47 -14.11 2.92
CA ASP A 278 -13.47 -14.83 1.65
C ASP A 278 -12.36 -14.35 0.72
N PHE A 279 -12.11 -13.04 0.71
CA PHE A 279 -10.98 -12.44 -0.01
C PHE A 279 -9.64 -12.97 0.47
N GLU A 280 -9.38 -12.98 1.77
CA GLU A 280 -8.11 -13.46 2.34
C GLU A 280 -7.89 -14.94 2.02
N ARG A 281 -8.93 -15.76 2.17
CA ARG A 281 -8.90 -17.18 1.84
C ARG A 281 -8.54 -17.39 0.36
N GLU A 282 -9.26 -16.76 -0.56
CA GLU A 282 -9.01 -16.92 -2.01
C GLU A 282 -7.64 -16.35 -2.42
N LEU A 283 -7.28 -15.17 -1.88
CA LEU A 283 -5.98 -14.54 -2.13
C LEU A 283 -4.83 -15.46 -1.73
N SER A 284 -4.89 -16.08 -0.54
CA SER A 284 -3.83 -16.97 -0.06
C SER A 284 -3.60 -18.18 -0.98
N ILE A 285 -4.67 -18.76 -1.53
CA ILE A 285 -4.59 -19.89 -2.47
C ILE A 285 -3.92 -19.44 -3.77
N LEU A 286 -4.34 -18.29 -4.31
CA LEU A 286 -3.77 -17.76 -5.55
C LEU A 286 -2.31 -17.33 -5.36
N GLN A 287 -1.96 -16.70 -4.24
CA GLN A 287 -0.59 -16.34 -3.89
C GLN A 287 0.34 -17.55 -3.92
N VAL A 288 -0.02 -18.63 -3.23
CA VAL A 288 0.78 -19.86 -3.22
C VAL A 288 0.91 -20.44 -4.63
N LYS A 289 -0.20 -20.51 -5.37
CA LYS A 289 -0.23 -21.02 -6.76
C LYS A 289 0.70 -20.24 -7.68
N TYR A 290 0.55 -18.91 -7.77
CA TYR A 290 1.33 -18.10 -8.70
C TYR A 290 2.78 -17.92 -8.23
N LYS A 291 3.04 -17.88 -6.92
CA LYS A 291 4.40 -17.85 -6.38
C LYS A 291 5.18 -19.11 -6.76
N ASP A 292 4.59 -20.29 -6.61
CA ASP A 292 5.21 -21.55 -7.06
C ASP A 292 5.43 -21.55 -8.58
N MET A 293 4.38 -21.23 -9.34
CA MET A 293 4.45 -21.23 -10.80
C MET A 293 5.54 -20.31 -11.35
N ILE A 294 5.58 -19.05 -10.89
CA ILE A 294 6.60 -18.09 -11.34
C ILE A 294 7.99 -18.51 -10.88
N SER A 295 8.16 -19.04 -9.66
CA SER A 295 9.45 -19.54 -9.19
C SER A 295 10.00 -20.66 -10.08
N ARG A 296 9.14 -21.60 -10.49
CA ARG A 296 9.53 -22.71 -11.37
C ARG A 296 9.91 -22.22 -12.76
N ILE A 297 9.17 -21.25 -13.30
CA ILE A 297 9.49 -20.64 -14.60
C ILE A 297 10.81 -19.86 -14.51
N LEU A 298 11.01 -19.06 -13.45
CA LEU A 298 12.24 -18.32 -13.20
C LEU A 298 13.44 -19.26 -13.12
N ASN A 299 13.32 -20.39 -12.40
CA ASN A 299 14.42 -21.36 -12.27
C ASN A 299 14.79 -21.99 -13.62
N TYR A 300 13.80 -22.33 -14.44
CA TYR A 300 14.04 -22.83 -15.79
C TYR A 300 14.68 -21.76 -16.68
N LYS A 301 14.15 -20.53 -16.69
CA LYS A 301 14.69 -19.43 -17.50
C LYS A 301 16.10 -19.04 -17.07
N ALA A 302 16.41 -19.10 -15.78
CA ALA A 302 17.76 -18.90 -15.24
C ALA A 302 18.73 -19.94 -15.79
N TYR A 303 18.34 -21.23 -15.78
CA TYR A 303 19.13 -22.30 -16.39
C TYR A 303 19.34 -22.09 -17.89
N ASP A 304 18.28 -21.76 -18.62
CA ASP A 304 18.32 -21.51 -20.06
C ASP A 304 19.21 -20.30 -20.42
N LEU A 305 19.17 -19.24 -19.60
CA LEU A 305 20.09 -18.11 -19.70
C LEU A 305 21.54 -18.53 -19.41
N ASP A 306 21.78 -19.27 -18.33
CA ASP A 306 23.11 -19.77 -17.94
C ASP A 306 23.75 -20.56 -19.09
N VAL A 307 23.03 -21.56 -19.61
CA VAL A 307 23.46 -22.37 -20.75
C VAL A 307 23.78 -21.48 -21.95
N SER A 308 22.91 -20.50 -22.27
CA SER A 308 23.12 -19.59 -23.39
C SER A 308 24.38 -18.73 -23.22
N ILE A 309 24.64 -18.20 -22.02
CA ILE A 309 25.83 -17.41 -21.72
C ILE A 309 27.08 -18.25 -21.98
N TRP A 310 27.15 -19.44 -21.40
CA TRP A 310 28.36 -20.27 -21.44
C TRP A 310 28.59 -20.94 -22.80
N GLN A 311 27.53 -21.31 -23.52
CA GLN A 311 27.64 -21.79 -24.90
C GLN A 311 28.18 -20.72 -25.84
N ASN A 312 27.86 -19.45 -25.63
CA ASN A 312 28.44 -18.37 -26.44
C ASN A 312 29.86 -18.03 -25.97
N ALA A 313 30.11 -17.99 -24.65
CA ALA A 313 31.43 -17.75 -24.09
C ALA A 313 32.47 -18.76 -24.59
N SER A 314 32.12 -20.05 -24.61
CA SER A 314 32.96 -21.13 -25.13
C SER A 314 33.32 -21.01 -26.61
N LYS A 315 32.63 -20.17 -27.39
CA LYS A 315 32.91 -19.92 -28.82
C LYS A 315 33.73 -18.64 -29.05
N SER A 316 33.86 -17.79 -28.03
CA SER A 316 34.59 -16.52 -28.13
C SER A 316 36.09 -16.76 -27.93
N LYS A 317 36.91 -16.38 -28.92
CA LYS A 317 38.38 -16.51 -28.82
C LYS A 317 38.94 -15.65 -27.69
N MET A 318 38.42 -14.43 -27.52
CA MET A 318 38.86 -13.51 -26.47
C MET A 318 38.62 -14.10 -25.07
N ILE A 319 37.45 -14.75 -24.86
CA ILE A 319 37.17 -15.41 -23.58
C ILE A 319 38.00 -16.67 -23.40
N GLN A 320 38.19 -17.47 -24.46
CA GLN A 320 39.05 -18.65 -24.40
C GLN A 320 40.49 -18.28 -23.99
N GLU A 321 41.03 -17.20 -24.57
CA GLU A 321 42.34 -16.65 -24.22
C GLU A 321 42.36 -16.16 -22.77
N TYR A 322 41.35 -15.40 -22.34
CA TYR A 322 41.24 -14.97 -20.94
C TYR A 322 41.24 -16.15 -19.95
N PHE A 323 40.45 -17.20 -20.21
CA PHE A 323 40.41 -18.39 -19.34
C PHE A 323 41.77 -19.07 -19.25
N LYS A 324 42.51 -19.13 -20.37
CA LYS A 324 43.86 -19.69 -20.42
C LYS A 324 44.85 -18.84 -19.64
N ASP A 325 44.85 -17.53 -19.87
CA ASP A 325 45.82 -16.60 -19.27
C ASP A 325 45.59 -16.41 -17.77
N ALA A 326 44.33 -16.41 -17.33
CA ALA A 326 43.96 -16.38 -15.92
C ALA A 326 44.10 -17.74 -15.21
N GLY A 327 44.52 -18.79 -15.93
CA GLY A 327 44.73 -20.13 -15.35
C GLY A 327 43.45 -20.81 -14.87
N ILE A 328 42.29 -20.45 -15.42
CA ILE A 328 40.99 -20.99 -15.01
C ILE A 328 40.86 -22.43 -15.50
N LYS A 329 40.88 -23.39 -14.56
CA LYS A 329 40.78 -24.83 -14.86
C LYS A 329 39.32 -25.29 -14.88
N GLY A 330 38.88 -25.88 -15.97
CA GLY A 330 37.55 -26.49 -16.11
C GLY A 330 36.84 -26.09 -17.41
N GLY A 331 35.55 -26.45 -17.51
CA GLY A 331 34.71 -26.03 -18.63
C GLY A 331 34.12 -24.62 -18.44
N TYR A 332 33.63 -24.03 -19.53
CA TYR A 332 32.87 -22.77 -19.53
C TYR A 332 31.52 -23.00 -18.83
N SER A 333 31.43 -22.64 -17.55
CA SER A 333 30.22 -22.80 -16.73
C SER A 333 30.23 -21.85 -15.55
N THR A 334 29.04 -21.56 -14.99
CA THR A 334 28.91 -20.69 -13.81
C THR A 334 29.69 -21.24 -12.63
N LYS A 335 29.69 -22.56 -12.41
CA LYS A 335 30.47 -23.18 -11.33
C LYS A 335 31.96 -22.89 -11.47
N THR A 336 32.55 -23.10 -12.66
CA THR A 336 33.98 -22.87 -12.89
C THR A 336 34.33 -21.40 -12.68
N PHE A 337 33.54 -20.49 -13.25
CA PHE A 337 33.82 -19.08 -13.18
C PHE A 337 33.58 -18.50 -11.78
N LEU A 338 32.57 -18.99 -11.06
CA LEU A 338 32.31 -18.63 -9.66
C LEU A 338 33.46 -19.04 -8.75
N ARG A 339 34.02 -20.24 -8.94
CA ARG A 339 35.18 -20.70 -8.17
C ARG A 339 36.38 -19.78 -8.37
N TYR A 340 36.71 -19.48 -9.63
CA TYR A 340 37.75 -18.51 -9.96
C TYR A 340 37.45 -17.14 -9.34
N TYR A 341 36.24 -16.63 -9.50
CA TYR A 341 35.83 -15.34 -8.96
C TYR A 341 36.06 -15.28 -7.44
N LEU A 342 35.60 -16.30 -6.69
CA LEU A 342 35.78 -16.40 -5.24
C LEU A 342 37.26 -16.51 -4.84
N GLU A 343 38.09 -17.22 -5.60
CA GLU A 343 39.54 -17.32 -5.35
C GLU A 343 40.27 -15.98 -5.53
N THR A 344 39.75 -15.09 -6.37
CA THR A 344 40.30 -13.76 -6.62
C THR A 344 39.81 -12.67 -5.66
N LEU A 345 38.86 -12.98 -4.76
CA LEU A 345 38.34 -12.00 -3.80
C LEU A 345 39.31 -11.72 -2.66
N ASP A 346 39.38 -10.44 -2.30
CA ASP A 346 40.12 -9.94 -1.14
C ASP A 346 39.41 -10.36 0.16
N LYS A 347 40.00 -11.31 0.88
CA LYS A 347 39.44 -11.93 2.11
C LYS A 347 39.26 -10.94 3.26
N ASP A 348 39.92 -9.78 3.20
CA ASP A 348 39.81 -8.75 4.25
C ASP A 348 38.65 -7.77 4.00
N LYS A 349 37.93 -7.93 2.88
CA LYS A 349 36.75 -7.11 2.49
C LYS A 349 35.46 -7.93 2.42
N VAL A 350 35.42 -9.08 3.09
CA VAL A 350 34.28 -10.00 3.09
C VAL A 350 33.07 -9.33 3.76
N LYS A 351 32.08 -8.97 2.94
CA LYS A 351 30.76 -8.49 3.37
C LYS A 351 29.73 -9.61 3.21
N GLU A 352 28.55 -9.42 3.81
CA GLU A 352 27.33 -10.26 3.66
C GLU A 352 27.11 -10.81 2.23
N GLU A 353 27.41 -10.00 1.22
CA GLU A 353 27.29 -10.33 -0.20
C GLU A 353 28.16 -11.51 -0.68
N GLN A 354 29.23 -11.84 0.05
CA GLN A 354 30.11 -12.95 -0.29
C GLN A 354 29.61 -14.28 0.27
N GLU A 355 28.84 -14.27 1.37
CA GLU A 355 28.22 -15.49 1.91
C GLU A 355 27.22 -16.09 0.92
N GLU A 356 26.46 -15.26 0.20
CA GLU A 356 25.54 -15.71 -0.84
C GLU A 356 26.26 -16.41 -2.00
N LEU A 357 27.47 -15.95 -2.36
CA LEU A 357 28.27 -16.56 -3.42
C LEU A 357 28.83 -17.94 -3.00
N PHE A 358 29.23 -18.10 -1.74
CA PHE A 358 29.60 -19.42 -1.22
C PHE A 358 28.41 -20.38 -1.17
N LYS A 359 27.23 -19.91 -0.73
CA LYS A 359 25.98 -20.69 -0.78
C LYS A 359 25.63 -21.11 -2.22
N LEU A 360 25.79 -20.20 -3.18
CA LEU A 360 25.61 -20.51 -4.60
C LEU A 360 26.60 -21.57 -5.08
N LEU A 361 27.88 -21.48 -4.70
CA LEU A 361 28.88 -22.48 -5.07
C LEU A 361 28.51 -23.86 -4.52
N ASP A 362 28.18 -23.95 -3.23
CA ASP A 362 27.76 -25.20 -2.59
C ASP A 362 26.53 -25.82 -3.27
N TYR A 363 25.56 -24.98 -3.63
CA TYR A 363 24.38 -25.39 -4.39
C TYR A 363 24.77 -25.96 -5.77
N LEU A 364 25.60 -25.24 -6.53
CA LEU A 364 26.06 -25.66 -7.86
C LEU A 364 26.83 -26.97 -7.80
N GLU A 365 27.64 -27.18 -6.76
CA GLU A 365 28.38 -28.43 -6.54
C GLU A 365 27.47 -29.62 -6.22
N LYS A 366 26.28 -29.39 -5.62
CA LYS A 366 25.29 -30.44 -5.37
C LYS A 366 24.52 -30.83 -6.63
N ILE A 367 24.16 -29.87 -7.47
CA ILE A 367 23.33 -30.14 -8.67
C ILE A 367 24.15 -30.60 -9.89
N THR A 368 25.48 -30.45 -9.86
CA THR A 368 26.38 -30.88 -10.94
C THR A 368 27.16 -32.17 -10.62
N LYS A 369 26.82 -32.85 -9.52
CA LYS A 369 27.19 -34.26 -9.26
C LYS A 369 26.27 -35.17 -10.05
#